data_AF-A0A945QV52-F1
#
_entry.id   AF-A0A945QV52-F1
#
_cell.length_a   1.000
_cell.length_b   1.000
_cell.length_c   1.000
_cell.angle_alpha   90.00
_cell.angle_beta   90.00
_cell.angle_gamma   90.00
#
_symmetry.space_group_name_H-M   'P 1'
#
loop_
_entity.id
_entity.type
_entity.pdbx_description
1 polymer ?
#
loop_
_entity_poly.entity_id
_entity_poly.type
_entity_poly.pdbx_seq_one_letter_code
_entity_poly.pdbx_strand_id
1 'polypeptide(L)'
;MSGLKIAAVRDIFGIDLRTLALFRVGLAFLLLIDLALRARDLTAHYTDLGILPRSMAVEFLSSGAFSLHLLNGTVWFQAGLFILAAFVAAMLLVGFRTRLVTIVSWVLLLSLQNRNPQILSSADNLILLLTFWAMFLPLGGRFSIDAALDRRSPPVPNAYYSMASIALLIQGMSLYFFGALLKSDAQWIPDGTAVYYALQLDYRVTSFALWLREFPSLLQGLTYAVWALELTGPLIIFSPVFHRTFRLVALGGFIALNLGLFLCLEMGLYPLVAILMNLVFLPGWMWDWLGAKVRIVAQDSLVIYYDEGCAFCHKTCRLLTTFLILPDVSIQPAQTDPKAAVLLAVNNSWVVSDGGEGDYLEWDAVLHLVSCSPLFWPLARIMSLQPLKSLGERFYQLVVRKRPLLGRATAVALPWRPARMRSGLVNHVLAGIFLAFVTFQNFTTLPGFPLRMSDDLTAFRQTMGLYQNWTQFAPHPKMTSAWPVILGELTDGAVVDVYNRRPKIPDWEKPAVVSAVYANNRWRTYLSAMEDLSYEDGGNLLALNYARYLCRTWNATASSGKELSVFNIYFNVEASLPEYRPRIVRNRLIWSHDCAA
;
A
#
# COMPACT_ATOMS: atom_id res chain seq x y z
N MET A 1 25.37 -39.62 -0.82
CA MET A 1 24.04 -39.08 -0.44
C MET A 1 24.27 -37.88 0.46
N SER A 2 24.15 -36.66 -0.05
CA SER A 2 24.25 -35.45 0.78
C SER A 2 23.06 -35.43 1.75
N GLY A 3 23.34 -35.44 3.05
CA GLY A 3 22.31 -35.41 4.09
C GLY A 3 21.35 -34.22 3.92
N LEU A 4 20.09 -34.43 4.28
CA LEU A 4 19.04 -33.40 4.26
C LEU A 4 19.49 -32.19 5.09
N LYS A 5 19.77 -31.06 4.46
CA LYS A 5 20.16 -29.82 5.16
C LYS A 5 18.91 -29.15 5.72
N ILE A 6 18.81 -29.12 7.05
CA ILE A 6 17.74 -28.42 7.79
C ILE A 6 18.16 -26.96 7.97
N ALA A 7 17.32 -26.02 7.54
CA ALA A 7 17.58 -24.59 7.69
C ALA A 7 17.49 -24.15 9.16
N ALA A 8 18.35 -23.22 9.58
CA ALA A 8 18.27 -22.66 10.93
C ALA A 8 17.08 -21.71 11.06
N VAL A 9 16.56 -21.54 12.28
CA VAL A 9 15.46 -20.58 12.58
C VAL A 9 15.78 -19.18 12.08
N ARG A 10 17.06 -18.77 12.13
CA ARG A 10 17.52 -17.47 11.62
C ARG A 10 17.40 -17.34 10.10
N ASP A 11 17.54 -18.42 9.34
CA ASP A 11 17.36 -18.42 7.89
C ASP A 11 15.87 -18.36 7.52
N ILE A 12 15.04 -19.06 8.32
CA ILE A 12 13.60 -19.13 8.14
C ILE A 12 12.93 -17.80 8.50
N PHE A 13 13.35 -17.12 9.55
CA PHE A 13 12.71 -15.87 9.98
C PHE A 13 13.59 -14.63 9.82
N GLY A 14 14.72 -14.78 9.14
CA GLY A 14 15.58 -13.68 8.75
C GLY A 14 15.07 -12.99 7.49
N ILE A 15 15.26 -11.67 7.42
CA ILE A 15 14.92 -10.84 6.27
C ILE A 15 16.18 -10.10 5.83
N ASP A 16 16.43 -10.02 4.52
CA ASP A 16 17.52 -9.22 3.97
C ASP A 16 17.21 -7.72 4.10
N LEU A 17 18.18 -6.91 4.51
CA LEU A 17 18.00 -5.46 4.65
C LEU A 17 17.66 -4.77 3.32
N ARG A 18 18.07 -5.31 2.17
CA ARG A 18 17.68 -4.83 0.84
C ARG A 18 16.21 -5.12 0.57
N THR A 19 15.72 -6.29 1.01
CA THR A 19 14.28 -6.62 1.01
C THR A 19 13.50 -5.67 1.92
N LEU A 20 14.02 -5.33 3.11
CA LEU A 20 13.37 -4.32 3.97
C LEU A 20 13.37 -2.92 3.36
N ALA A 21 14.39 -2.56 2.59
CA ALA A 21 14.40 -1.30 1.84
C ALA A 21 13.34 -1.30 0.72
N LEU A 22 13.21 -2.40 -0.03
CA LEU A 22 12.12 -2.58 -1.00
C LEU A 22 10.74 -2.48 -0.32
N PHE A 23 10.57 -3.15 0.82
CA PHE A 23 9.35 -3.09 1.62
C PHE A 23 9.02 -1.65 2.06
N ARG A 24 10.01 -0.90 2.56
CA ARG A 24 9.84 0.52 2.95
C ARG A 24 9.39 1.38 1.77
N VAL A 25 10.06 1.25 0.61
CA VAL A 25 9.74 2.02 -0.60
C VAL A 25 8.34 1.68 -1.08
N GLY A 26 8.02 0.39 -1.20
CA GLY A 26 6.70 -0.06 -1.61
C GLY A 26 5.60 0.38 -0.64
N LEU A 27 5.84 0.31 0.67
CA LEU A 27 4.88 0.75 1.69
C LEU A 27 4.61 2.25 1.56
N ALA A 28 5.66 3.07 1.49
CA ALA A 28 5.52 4.51 1.34
C ALA A 28 4.81 4.88 0.02
N PHE A 29 5.10 4.18 -1.07
CA PHE A 29 4.45 4.38 -2.36
C PHE A 29 2.95 4.02 -2.31
N LEU A 30 2.59 2.91 -1.66
CA LEU A 30 1.19 2.55 -1.47
C LEU A 30 0.43 3.55 -0.58
N LEU A 31 1.08 4.11 0.45
CA LEU A 31 0.48 5.19 1.25
C LEU A 31 0.23 6.44 0.39
N LEU A 32 1.17 6.83 -0.47
CA LEU A 32 1.00 7.97 -1.37
C LEU A 32 -0.11 7.73 -2.41
N ILE A 33 -0.18 6.53 -2.99
CA ILE A 33 -1.27 6.15 -3.90
C ILE A 33 -2.62 6.17 -3.17
N ASP A 34 -2.71 5.58 -1.97
CA ASP A 34 -3.95 5.57 -1.20
C ASP A 34 -4.44 7.00 -0.92
N LEU A 35 -3.55 7.89 -0.49
CA LEU A 35 -3.86 9.31 -0.29
C LEU A 35 -4.32 9.99 -1.57
N ALA A 36 -3.62 9.77 -2.70
CA ALA A 36 -3.99 10.35 -3.99
C ALA A 36 -5.37 9.88 -4.47
N LEU A 37 -5.67 8.58 -4.31
CA LEU A 37 -6.98 8.02 -4.66
C LEU A 37 -8.09 8.59 -3.75
N ARG A 38 -7.85 8.65 -2.43
CA ARG A 38 -8.81 9.21 -1.46
C ARG A 38 -9.04 10.71 -1.67
N ALA A 39 -8.03 11.46 -2.11
CA ALA A 39 -8.12 12.90 -2.33
C ALA A 39 -9.10 13.28 -3.46
N ARG A 40 -9.34 12.38 -4.42
CA ARG A 40 -10.32 12.61 -5.51
C ARG A 40 -11.75 12.81 -5.01
N ASP A 41 -12.08 12.22 -3.87
CA ASP A 41 -13.40 12.29 -3.23
C ASP A 41 -13.29 12.91 -1.82
N LEU A 42 -12.32 13.80 -1.60
CA LEU A 42 -12.02 14.36 -0.27
C LEU A 42 -13.27 14.94 0.41
N THR A 43 -14.00 15.80 -0.31
CA THR A 43 -15.21 16.44 0.19
C THR A 43 -16.29 15.41 0.51
N ALA A 44 -16.53 14.47 -0.40
CA ALA A 44 -17.60 13.49 -0.25
C ALA A 44 -17.35 12.52 0.93
N HIS A 45 -16.11 12.11 1.18
CA HIS A 45 -15.83 11.04 2.14
C HIS A 45 -15.30 11.51 3.50
N TYR A 46 -14.69 12.70 3.61
CA TYR A 46 -13.97 13.12 4.82
C TYR A 46 -14.44 14.42 5.44
N THR A 47 -15.38 15.15 4.82
CA THR A 47 -15.86 16.46 5.31
C THR A 47 -17.28 16.41 5.88
N ASP A 48 -17.69 17.48 6.57
CA ASP A 48 -19.07 17.65 7.07
C ASP A 48 -20.08 17.89 5.94
N LEU A 49 -19.62 18.25 4.74
CA LEU A 49 -20.48 18.38 3.54
C LEU A 49 -20.77 17.03 2.87
N GLY A 50 -20.02 15.99 3.22
CA GLY A 50 -20.03 14.69 2.57
C GLY A 50 -21.15 13.75 3.01
N ILE A 51 -20.94 12.46 2.72
CA ILE A 51 -21.86 11.36 3.00
C ILE A 51 -21.81 10.89 4.45
N LEU A 52 -20.76 11.25 5.19
CA LEU A 52 -20.63 10.90 6.61
C LEU A 52 -20.09 12.10 7.41
N PRO A 53 -20.96 13.09 7.73
CA PRO A 53 -20.58 14.22 8.58
C PRO A 53 -20.10 13.76 9.96
N ARG A 54 -19.29 14.58 10.65
CA ARG A 54 -18.67 14.17 11.92
C ARG A 54 -19.67 13.80 13.02
N SER A 55 -20.81 14.50 13.08
CA SER A 55 -21.89 14.19 14.03
C SER A 55 -22.41 12.75 13.89
N MET A 56 -22.36 12.20 12.67
CA MET A 56 -22.74 10.82 12.38
C MET A 56 -21.55 9.86 12.44
N ALA A 57 -20.36 10.32 12.06
CA ALA A 57 -19.17 9.47 12.04
C ALA A 57 -18.82 8.91 13.42
N VAL A 58 -19.13 9.65 14.49
CA VAL A 58 -18.91 9.22 15.88
C VAL A 58 -19.76 8.00 16.26
N GLU A 59 -20.96 7.84 15.68
CA GLU A 59 -21.83 6.66 15.90
C GLU A 59 -21.20 5.36 15.37
N PHE A 60 -20.36 5.46 14.33
CA PHE A 60 -19.65 4.32 13.76
C PHE A 60 -18.24 4.14 14.33
N LEU A 61 -17.79 5.05 15.19
CA LEU A 61 -16.46 5.00 15.78
C LEU A 61 -16.48 4.00 16.94
N SER A 62 -15.59 3.02 16.88
CA SER A 62 -15.46 2.06 17.98
C SER A 62 -14.97 2.73 19.26
N SER A 63 -15.38 2.20 20.42
CA SER A 63 -14.89 2.66 21.71
C SER A 63 -13.35 2.63 21.77
N GLY A 64 -12.76 3.73 22.23
CA GLY A 64 -11.30 3.92 22.31
C GLY A 64 -10.61 4.32 21.00
N ALA A 65 -11.28 4.24 19.85
CA ALA A 65 -10.70 4.69 18.59
C ALA A 65 -10.58 6.22 18.56
N PHE A 66 -9.51 6.73 17.93
CA PHE A 66 -9.28 8.16 17.76
C PHE A 66 -9.12 8.52 16.29
N SER A 67 -9.41 9.78 15.95
CA SER A 67 -9.15 10.33 14.62
C SER A 67 -8.91 11.84 14.70
N LEU A 68 -7.72 12.28 14.26
CA LEU A 68 -7.39 13.69 14.10
C LEU A 68 -8.30 14.37 13.07
N HIS A 69 -8.81 13.60 12.09
CA HIS A 69 -9.75 14.10 11.09
C HIS A 69 -11.14 14.43 11.67
N LEU A 70 -11.46 14.01 12.90
CA LEU A 70 -12.70 14.41 13.58
C LEU A 70 -12.60 15.78 14.29
N LEU A 71 -11.38 16.34 14.44
CA LEU A 71 -11.20 17.64 15.10
C LEU A 71 -11.88 18.77 14.32
N ASN A 72 -11.88 18.72 12.99
CA ASN A 72 -12.50 19.73 12.14
C ASN A 72 -12.91 19.13 10.79
N GLY A 73 -14.18 19.29 10.40
CA GLY A 73 -14.77 18.67 9.21
C GLY A 73 -14.74 19.54 7.95
N THR A 74 -14.05 20.68 7.96
CA THR A 74 -13.92 21.56 6.78
C THR A 74 -12.97 20.98 5.74
N VAL A 75 -13.21 21.31 4.46
CA VAL A 75 -12.38 20.83 3.33
C VAL A 75 -10.90 21.18 3.51
N TRP A 76 -10.59 22.42 3.90
CA TRP A 76 -9.21 22.89 4.06
C TRP A 76 -8.44 22.16 5.17
N PHE A 77 -9.11 21.87 6.30
CA PHE A 77 -8.50 21.11 7.38
C PHE A 77 -8.18 19.67 6.96
N GLN A 78 -9.14 19.02 6.29
CA GLN A 78 -8.95 17.68 5.75
C GLN A 78 -7.82 17.65 4.70
N ALA A 79 -7.79 18.62 3.79
CA ALA A 79 -6.72 18.75 2.79
C ALA A 79 -5.35 18.95 3.45
N GLY A 80 -5.26 19.76 4.50
CA GLY A 80 -4.04 19.97 5.28
C GLY A 80 -3.50 18.68 5.90
N LEU A 81 -4.38 17.85 6.49
CA LEU A 81 -3.98 16.55 7.03
C LEU A 81 -3.53 15.57 5.94
N PHE A 82 -4.16 15.58 4.76
CA PHE A 82 -3.73 14.77 3.61
C PHE A 82 -2.35 15.19 3.10
N ILE A 83 -2.08 16.50 2.99
CA ILE A 83 -0.77 17.03 2.59
C ILE A 83 0.29 16.66 3.61
N LEU A 84 -0.01 16.78 4.91
CA LEU A 84 0.89 16.36 5.98
C LEU A 84 1.20 14.86 5.89
N ALA A 85 0.17 14.01 5.72
CA ALA A 85 0.35 12.57 5.56
C ALA A 85 1.18 12.22 4.32
N ALA A 86 0.96 12.90 3.20
CA ALA A 86 1.73 12.72 1.97
C ALA A 86 3.19 13.14 2.16
N PHE A 87 3.45 14.26 2.84
CA PHE A 87 4.80 14.72 3.16
C PHE A 87 5.54 13.71 4.05
N VAL A 88 4.89 13.20 5.10
CA VAL A 88 5.45 12.16 5.99
C VAL A 88 5.71 10.86 5.20
N ALA A 89 4.77 10.43 4.35
CA ALA A 89 4.97 9.25 3.49
C ALA A 89 6.13 9.45 2.50
N ALA A 90 6.33 10.65 1.95
CA ALA A 90 7.49 10.96 1.10
C ALA A 90 8.82 10.92 1.87
N MET A 91 8.83 11.37 3.14
CA MET A 91 10.00 11.19 4.01
C MET A 91 10.29 9.71 4.28
N LEU A 92 9.25 8.88 4.41
CA LEU A 92 9.38 7.42 4.56
C LEU A 92 9.92 6.79 3.26
N LEU A 93 9.50 7.29 2.10
CA LEU A 93 9.94 6.84 0.77
C LEU A 93 11.43 7.07 0.52
N VAL A 94 12.02 8.13 1.06
CA VAL A 94 13.48 8.37 1.01
C VAL A 94 14.21 7.83 2.24
N GLY A 95 13.48 7.36 3.25
CA GLY A 95 14.02 6.80 4.49
C GLY A 95 14.78 7.83 5.32
N PHE A 96 14.16 8.99 5.55
CA PHE A 96 14.68 10.03 6.43
C PHE A 96 14.02 9.94 7.81
N ARG A 97 14.80 9.77 8.87
CA ARG A 97 14.29 9.54 10.25
C ARG A 97 13.26 8.40 10.26
N THR A 98 13.59 7.33 9.54
CA THR A 98 12.66 6.30 9.08
C THR A 98 11.75 5.81 10.19
N ARG A 99 12.31 5.44 11.35
CA ARG A 99 11.51 4.91 12.47
C ARG A 99 10.47 5.90 13.00
N LEU A 100 10.84 7.16 13.17
CA LEU A 100 9.90 8.20 13.64
C LEU A 100 8.82 8.42 12.59
N VAL A 101 9.22 8.54 11.33
CA VAL A 101 8.30 8.81 10.22
C VAL A 101 7.35 7.63 10.02
N THR A 102 7.79 6.37 10.17
CA THR A 102 6.90 5.20 10.16
C THR A 102 5.83 5.28 11.26
N ILE A 103 6.21 5.67 12.49
CA ILE A 103 5.26 5.82 13.60
C ILE A 103 4.24 6.92 13.27
N VAL A 104 4.70 8.07 12.78
CA VAL A 104 3.81 9.18 12.39
C VAL A 104 2.90 8.77 11.23
N SER A 105 3.42 8.07 10.21
CA SER A 105 2.62 7.51 9.11
C SER A 105 1.54 6.57 9.61
N TRP A 106 1.84 5.69 10.56
CA TRP A 106 0.86 4.78 11.16
C TRP A 106 -0.24 5.54 11.91
N VAL A 107 0.11 6.54 12.73
CA VAL A 107 -0.87 7.38 13.45
C VAL A 107 -1.79 8.12 12.46
N LEU A 108 -1.22 8.73 11.43
CA LEU A 108 -1.99 9.47 10.42
C LEU A 108 -2.89 8.54 9.60
N LEU A 109 -2.41 7.35 9.24
CA LEU A 109 -3.20 6.34 8.52
C LEU A 109 -4.36 5.81 9.37
N LEU A 110 -4.10 5.43 10.64
CA LEU A 110 -5.14 4.99 11.57
C LEU A 110 -6.20 6.07 11.76
N SER A 111 -5.76 7.31 11.98
CA SER A 111 -6.63 8.47 12.08
C SER A 111 -7.49 8.67 10.83
N LEU A 112 -6.91 8.53 9.63
CA LEU A 112 -7.63 8.64 8.36
C LEU A 112 -8.66 7.52 8.17
N GLN A 113 -8.31 6.29 8.53
CA GLN A 113 -9.21 5.14 8.42
C GLN A 113 -10.39 5.26 9.40
N ASN A 114 -10.13 5.66 10.65
CA ASN A 114 -11.14 5.88 11.67
C ASN A 114 -12.11 7.03 11.33
N ARG A 115 -11.75 7.95 10.42
CA ARG A 115 -12.65 9.04 9.99
C ARG A 115 -13.89 8.51 9.26
N ASN A 116 -13.74 7.43 8.50
CA ASN A 116 -14.84 6.85 7.73
C ASN A 116 -14.64 5.33 7.61
N PRO A 117 -15.09 4.55 8.61
CA PRO A 117 -15.00 3.09 8.58
C PRO A 117 -15.81 2.44 7.45
N GLN A 118 -16.85 3.12 6.94
CA GLN A 118 -17.82 2.60 5.98
C GLN A 118 -17.29 2.49 4.54
N ILE A 119 -16.07 2.99 4.30
CA ILE A 119 -15.40 2.92 3.00
C ILE A 119 -14.10 2.10 3.05
N LEU A 120 -13.87 1.39 4.16
CA LEU A 120 -12.67 0.58 4.36
C LEU A 120 -12.83 -0.82 3.75
N SER A 121 -11.69 -1.37 3.37
CA SER A 121 -11.55 -2.70 2.78
C SER A 121 -10.48 -3.51 3.51
N SER A 122 -10.38 -4.81 3.19
CA SER A 122 -9.29 -5.67 3.68
C SER A 122 -7.90 -5.13 3.32
N ALA A 123 -7.77 -4.33 2.25
CA ALA A 123 -6.53 -3.65 1.89
C ALA A 123 -6.10 -2.63 2.94
N ASP A 124 -7.06 -1.83 3.42
CA ASP A 124 -6.85 -0.76 4.38
C ASP A 124 -6.38 -1.35 5.72
N ASN A 125 -6.97 -2.47 6.14
CA ASN A 125 -6.56 -3.18 7.33
C ASN A 125 -5.14 -3.74 7.20
N LEU A 126 -4.82 -4.41 6.08
CA LEU A 126 -3.50 -5.00 5.87
C LEU A 126 -2.39 -3.94 5.81
N ILE A 127 -2.58 -2.83 5.09
CA ILE A 127 -1.55 -1.78 5.02
C ILE A 127 -1.31 -1.12 6.37
N LEU A 128 -2.35 -0.99 7.21
CA LEU A 128 -2.20 -0.49 8.57
C LEU A 128 -1.36 -1.44 9.44
N LEU A 129 -1.63 -2.74 9.39
CA LEU A 129 -0.85 -3.77 10.09
C LEU A 129 0.60 -3.82 9.61
N LEU A 130 0.84 -3.73 8.30
CA LEU A 130 2.19 -3.67 7.74
C LEU A 130 2.95 -2.44 8.22
N THR A 131 2.28 -1.28 8.28
CA THR A 131 2.86 -0.03 8.81
C THR A 131 3.11 -0.13 10.32
N PHE A 132 2.27 -0.87 11.05
CA PHE A 132 2.48 -1.16 12.46
C PHE A 132 3.76 -1.96 12.70
N TRP A 133 3.91 -3.10 12.02
CA TRP A 133 5.09 -3.94 12.14
C TRP A 133 6.37 -3.25 11.65
N ALA A 134 6.25 -2.40 10.64
CA ALA A 134 7.34 -1.55 10.14
C ALA A 134 8.00 -0.69 11.23
N MET A 135 7.28 -0.28 12.28
CA MET A 135 7.82 0.54 13.37
C MET A 135 8.93 -0.16 14.18
N PHE A 136 8.95 -1.49 14.14
CA PHE A 136 9.90 -2.32 14.88
C PHE A 136 11.09 -2.78 14.03
N LEU A 137 11.09 -2.49 12.72
CA LEU A 137 12.08 -2.95 11.75
C LEU A 137 13.11 -1.87 11.38
N PRO A 138 14.35 -2.24 11.03
CA PRO A 138 15.40 -1.31 10.64
C PRO A 138 15.26 -0.87 9.17
N LEU A 139 14.12 -0.29 8.81
CA LEU A 139 13.77 0.05 7.42
C LEU A 139 14.72 1.09 6.77
N GLY A 140 15.42 1.88 7.59
CA GLY A 140 16.45 2.83 7.16
C GLY A 140 17.85 2.23 7.00
N GLY A 141 17.99 0.89 7.03
CA GLY A 141 19.29 0.22 7.00
C GLY A 141 19.98 0.20 5.63
N ARG A 142 19.21 0.30 4.53
CA ARG A 142 19.71 0.30 3.15
C ARG A 142 18.89 1.27 2.28
N PHE A 143 19.51 1.76 1.19
CA PHE A 143 18.89 2.63 0.17
C PHE A 143 18.06 3.78 0.75
N SER A 144 18.61 4.48 1.74
CA SER A 144 17.91 5.54 2.46
C SER A 144 18.84 6.67 2.88
N ILE A 145 18.27 7.84 3.17
CA ILE A 145 19.01 8.96 3.75
C ILE A 145 19.62 8.56 5.09
N ASP A 146 18.93 7.76 5.91
CA ASP A 146 19.46 7.26 7.18
C ASP A 146 20.73 6.42 7.00
N ALA A 147 20.76 5.54 5.99
CA ALA A 147 21.94 4.73 5.66
C ALA A 147 23.09 5.59 5.11
N ALA A 148 22.80 6.56 4.24
CA ALA A 148 23.80 7.48 3.67
C ALA A 148 24.48 8.36 4.75
N LEU A 149 23.78 8.67 5.83
CA LEU A 149 24.29 9.48 6.95
C LEU A 149 25.01 8.66 8.04
N ASP A 150 25.08 7.33 7.91
CA ASP A 150 25.74 6.46 8.88
C ASP A 150 27.21 6.25 8.51
N ARG A 151 28.15 6.80 9.28
CA ARG A 151 29.59 6.77 9.00
C ARG A 151 30.29 5.48 9.45
N ARG A 152 29.58 4.48 9.97
CA ARG A 152 30.21 3.23 10.44
C ARG A 152 30.84 2.43 9.29
N SER A 153 32.04 1.92 9.56
CA SER A 153 32.78 0.99 8.71
C SER A 153 33.32 -0.15 9.59
N PRO A 154 33.19 -1.43 9.21
CA PRO A 154 32.56 -1.94 7.99
C PRO A 154 31.02 -1.81 7.99
N PRO A 155 30.38 -1.86 6.81
CA PRO A 155 28.92 -1.88 6.69
C PRO A 155 28.29 -3.07 7.44
N VAL A 156 27.07 -2.89 7.96
CA VAL A 156 26.36 -3.95 8.67
C VAL A 156 25.91 -5.06 7.69
N PRO A 157 26.02 -6.35 8.06
CA PRO A 157 25.57 -7.46 7.22
C PRO A 157 24.11 -7.33 6.78
N ASN A 158 23.80 -7.83 5.59
CA ASN A 158 22.45 -7.77 5.03
C ASN A 158 21.43 -8.67 5.75
N ALA A 159 21.88 -9.74 6.42
CA ALA A 159 20.98 -10.62 7.15
C ALA A 159 20.49 -9.97 8.44
N TYR A 160 19.17 -9.76 8.56
CA TYR A 160 18.53 -9.23 9.77
C TYR A 160 17.55 -10.25 10.35
N TYR A 161 17.69 -10.53 11.65
CA TYR A 161 16.83 -11.45 12.38
C TYR A 161 16.46 -10.85 13.75
N SER A 162 15.17 -10.81 14.06
CA SER A 162 14.64 -10.32 15.34
C SER A 162 13.21 -10.83 15.57
N MET A 163 12.66 -10.60 16.76
CA MET A 163 11.23 -10.85 16.99
C MET A 163 10.33 -10.06 16.04
N ALA A 164 10.73 -8.86 15.61
CA ALA A 164 9.96 -8.06 14.65
C ALA A 164 9.93 -8.68 13.25
N SER A 165 11.01 -9.36 12.82
CA SER A 165 11.00 -10.07 11.53
C SER A 165 10.12 -11.31 11.60
N ILE A 166 10.17 -12.06 12.70
CA ILE A 166 9.23 -13.17 12.97
C ILE A 166 7.79 -12.66 12.90
N ALA A 167 7.48 -11.58 13.61
CA ALA A 167 6.13 -11.06 13.70
C ALA A 167 5.57 -10.59 12.35
N LEU A 168 6.36 -9.88 11.54
CA LEU A 168 5.94 -9.46 10.20
C LEU A 168 5.66 -10.67 9.28
N LEU A 169 6.55 -11.67 9.28
CA LEU A 169 6.40 -12.85 8.44
C LEU A 169 5.19 -13.70 8.86
N ILE A 170 4.99 -13.92 10.17
CA ILE A 170 3.85 -14.65 10.70
C ILE A 170 2.55 -13.88 10.44
N GLN A 171 2.51 -12.56 10.67
CA GLN A 171 1.36 -11.72 10.34
C GLN A 171 0.95 -11.87 8.88
N GLY A 172 1.94 -11.85 7.98
CA GLY A 172 1.72 -12.01 6.55
C GLY A 172 1.05 -13.34 6.23
N MET A 173 1.60 -14.44 6.72
CA MET A 173 1.04 -15.77 6.44
C MET A 173 -0.25 -16.07 7.21
N SER A 174 -0.51 -15.37 8.32
CA SER A 174 -1.76 -15.50 9.08
C SER A 174 -2.97 -15.07 8.25
N LEU A 175 -2.83 -14.03 7.41
CA LEU A 175 -3.87 -13.60 6.45
C LEU A 175 -4.38 -14.79 5.62
N TYR A 176 -3.46 -15.56 5.05
CA TYR A 176 -3.79 -16.69 4.18
C TYR A 176 -4.26 -17.90 4.98
N PHE A 177 -3.53 -18.27 6.03
CA PHE A 177 -3.83 -19.47 6.81
C PHE A 177 -5.21 -19.40 7.48
N PHE A 178 -5.48 -18.33 8.23
CA PHE A 178 -6.79 -18.15 8.87
C PHE A 178 -7.87 -17.84 7.84
N GLY A 179 -7.53 -17.14 6.75
CA GLY A 179 -8.44 -16.94 5.61
C GLY A 179 -8.89 -18.25 4.96
N ALA A 180 -8.04 -19.27 4.87
CA ALA A 180 -8.39 -20.60 4.38
C ALA A 180 -9.25 -21.38 5.39
N LEU A 181 -8.92 -21.30 6.68
CA LEU A 181 -9.71 -21.97 7.74
C LEU A 181 -11.13 -21.41 7.84
N LEU A 182 -11.32 -20.12 7.56
CA LEU A 182 -12.64 -19.49 7.53
C LEU A 182 -13.48 -19.93 6.32
N LYS A 183 -12.83 -20.37 5.22
CA LYS A 183 -13.46 -20.89 4.00
C LYS A 183 -13.95 -22.33 4.20
N SER A 184 -14.98 -22.46 5.03
CA SER A 184 -15.50 -23.75 5.55
C SER A 184 -16.70 -24.30 4.77
N ASP A 185 -17.29 -23.53 3.85
CA ASP A 185 -18.46 -23.93 3.08
C ASP A 185 -18.12 -24.95 1.97
N ALA A 186 -19.09 -25.80 1.61
CA ALA A 186 -18.95 -26.84 0.59
C ALA A 186 -18.54 -26.30 -0.79
N GLN A 187 -18.86 -25.03 -1.09
CA GLN A 187 -18.42 -24.34 -2.31
C GLN A 187 -16.90 -24.30 -2.48
N TRP A 188 -16.13 -24.38 -1.40
CA TRP A 188 -14.68 -24.53 -1.47
C TRP A 188 -14.29 -25.99 -1.67
N ILE A 189 -14.71 -26.86 -0.74
CA ILE A 189 -14.52 -28.32 -0.80
C ILE A 189 -15.77 -28.99 -0.24
N PRO A 190 -16.38 -29.97 -0.95
CA PRO A 190 -15.86 -30.64 -2.14
C PRO A 190 -16.37 -30.09 -3.48
N ASP A 191 -17.18 -29.04 -3.52
CA ASP A 191 -17.89 -28.66 -4.75
C ASP A 191 -17.01 -27.87 -5.74
N GLY A 192 -16.09 -27.05 -5.22
CA GLY A 192 -15.13 -26.28 -6.02
C GLY A 192 -15.73 -25.11 -6.79
N THR A 193 -16.89 -24.59 -6.37
CA THR A 193 -17.62 -23.51 -7.07
C THR A 193 -17.33 -22.09 -6.53
N ALA A 194 -16.46 -21.92 -5.53
CA ALA A 194 -16.23 -20.61 -4.92
C ALA A 194 -15.65 -19.56 -5.89
N VAL A 195 -14.66 -19.92 -6.72
CA VAL A 195 -14.10 -18.96 -7.71
C VAL A 195 -15.16 -18.61 -8.76
N TYR A 196 -16.03 -19.55 -9.13
CA TYR A 196 -17.18 -19.27 -9.99
C TYR A 196 -18.05 -18.16 -9.39
N TYR A 197 -18.53 -18.33 -8.15
CA TYR A 197 -19.37 -17.31 -7.50
C TYR A 197 -18.64 -15.99 -7.26
N ALA A 198 -17.36 -16.02 -6.86
CA ALA A 198 -16.56 -14.81 -6.70
C ALA A 198 -16.44 -14.05 -8.03
N LEU A 199 -16.23 -14.79 -9.11
CA LEU A 199 -16.27 -14.23 -10.44
C LEU A 199 -17.69 -13.93 -10.90
N GLN A 200 -18.80 -14.24 -10.22
CA GLN A 200 -20.14 -13.77 -10.61
C GLN A 200 -20.58 -12.49 -9.91
N LEU A 201 -19.74 -11.95 -9.01
CA LEU A 201 -19.96 -10.66 -8.39
C LEU A 201 -19.73 -9.55 -9.42
N ASP A 202 -20.69 -9.31 -10.30
CA ASP A 202 -20.58 -8.42 -11.47
C ASP A 202 -20.13 -7.01 -11.09
N TYR A 203 -20.51 -6.54 -9.89
CA TYR A 203 -20.08 -5.24 -9.36
C TYR A 203 -18.60 -5.19 -8.95
N ARG A 204 -17.89 -6.33 -8.89
CA ARG A 204 -16.47 -6.46 -8.54
C ARG A 204 -15.59 -7.08 -9.62
N VAL A 205 -16.11 -7.56 -10.74
CA VAL A 205 -15.26 -8.17 -11.78
C VAL A 205 -14.72 -7.15 -12.79
N THR A 206 -13.60 -7.46 -13.39
CA THR A 206 -13.06 -6.74 -14.56
C THR A 206 -13.62 -7.33 -15.87
N SER A 207 -13.40 -6.64 -16.98
CA SER A 207 -13.73 -7.18 -18.32
C SER A 207 -12.97 -8.47 -18.63
N PHE A 208 -11.74 -8.63 -18.11
CA PHE A 208 -10.98 -9.87 -18.27
C PHE A 208 -11.64 -11.04 -17.53
N ALA A 209 -12.18 -10.80 -16.33
CA ALA A 209 -12.93 -11.81 -15.60
C ALA A 209 -14.22 -12.23 -16.31
N LEU A 210 -14.88 -11.34 -17.05
CA LEU A 210 -16.04 -11.71 -17.87
C LEU A 210 -15.69 -12.79 -18.90
N TRP A 211 -14.54 -12.66 -19.56
CA TRP A 211 -14.01 -13.69 -20.47
C TRP A 211 -13.62 -14.98 -19.73
N LEU A 212 -12.99 -14.87 -18.55
CA LEU A 212 -12.55 -16.03 -17.79
C LEU A 212 -13.70 -16.91 -17.28
N ARG A 213 -14.90 -16.33 -17.08
CA ARG A 213 -16.11 -17.06 -16.63
C ARG A 213 -16.52 -18.19 -17.58
N GLU A 214 -16.15 -18.09 -18.86
CA GLU A 214 -16.49 -19.05 -19.91
C GLU A 214 -15.75 -20.40 -19.78
N PHE A 215 -14.85 -20.54 -18.80
CA PHE A 215 -14.06 -21.76 -18.57
C PHE A 215 -14.39 -22.45 -17.22
N PRO A 216 -15.59 -23.07 -17.07
CA PRO A 216 -16.03 -23.72 -15.83
C PRO A 216 -15.00 -24.62 -15.15
N SER A 217 -14.38 -25.53 -15.89
CA SER A 217 -13.42 -26.49 -15.36
C SER A 217 -12.14 -25.82 -14.86
N LEU A 218 -11.73 -24.73 -15.50
CA LEU A 218 -10.60 -23.92 -15.03
C LEU A 218 -10.95 -23.23 -13.72
N LEU A 219 -12.15 -22.64 -13.60
CA LEU A 219 -12.58 -22.00 -12.35
C LEU A 219 -12.64 -22.99 -11.19
N GLN A 220 -13.10 -24.21 -11.44
CA GLN A 220 -13.12 -25.26 -10.43
C GLN A 220 -11.71 -25.63 -9.98
N GLY A 221 -10.78 -25.83 -10.93
CA GLY A 221 -9.37 -26.06 -10.63
C GLY A 221 -8.74 -24.91 -9.84
N LEU A 222 -9.08 -23.66 -10.19
CA LEU A 222 -8.64 -22.47 -9.46
C LEU A 222 -9.19 -22.43 -8.04
N THR A 223 -10.45 -22.84 -7.80
CA THR A 223 -11.02 -22.91 -6.43
C THR A 223 -10.17 -23.79 -5.53
N TYR A 224 -9.85 -25.01 -5.96
CA TYR A 224 -9.01 -25.91 -5.17
C TYR A 224 -7.58 -25.39 -5.04
N ALA A 225 -7.01 -24.82 -6.10
CA ALA A 225 -5.65 -24.27 -6.07
C ALA A 225 -5.54 -23.11 -5.08
N VAL A 226 -6.50 -22.19 -5.07
CA VAL A 226 -6.55 -21.06 -4.12
C VAL A 226 -6.63 -21.57 -2.70
N TRP A 227 -7.59 -22.45 -2.41
CA TRP A 227 -7.78 -22.98 -1.05
C TRP A 227 -6.54 -23.75 -0.56
N ALA A 228 -5.99 -24.63 -1.40
CA ALA A 228 -4.80 -25.41 -1.07
C ALA A 228 -3.57 -24.52 -0.85
N LEU A 229 -3.37 -23.50 -1.70
CA LEU A 229 -2.27 -22.55 -1.53
C LEU A 229 -2.41 -21.74 -0.25
N GLU A 230 -3.60 -21.23 0.07
CA GLU A 230 -3.81 -20.42 1.26
C GLU A 230 -3.65 -21.24 2.55
N LEU A 231 -4.05 -22.51 2.55
CA LEU A 231 -3.90 -23.40 3.72
C LEU A 231 -2.47 -23.93 3.87
N THR A 232 -1.87 -24.44 2.79
CA THR A 232 -0.58 -25.15 2.84
C THR A 232 0.62 -24.24 2.56
N GLY A 233 0.44 -23.16 1.79
CA GLY A 233 1.49 -22.19 1.48
C GLY A 233 2.16 -21.60 2.72
N PRO A 234 1.42 -21.20 3.78
CA PRO A 234 2.00 -20.78 5.05
C PRO A 234 2.91 -21.83 5.70
N LEU A 235 2.58 -23.11 5.59
CA LEU A 235 3.40 -24.20 6.14
C LEU A 235 4.65 -24.44 5.27
N ILE A 236 4.48 -24.41 3.95
CA ILE A 236 5.54 -24.64 2.97
C ILE A 236 6.60 -23.53 3.03
N ILE A 237 6.19 -22.26 3.12
CA ILE A 237 7.11 -21.11 3.09
C ILE A 237 8.04 -21.04 4.31
N PHE A 238 7.60 -21.59 5.45
CA PHE A 238 8.37 -21.71 6.68
C PHE A 238 9.04 -23.08 6.87
N SER A 239 8.89 -24.00 5.92
CA SER A 239 9.49 -25.34 6.02
C SER A 239 11.01 -25.24 6.22
N PRO A 240 11.58 -25.94 7.21
CA PRO A 240 13.02 -26.00 7.41
C PRO A 240 13.71 -26.93 6.39
N VAL A 241 12.94 -27.82 5.76
CA VAL A 241 13.41 -28.79 4.76
C VAL A 241 13.15 -28.21 3.36
N PHE A 242 14.14 -28.32 2.47
CA PHE A 242 14.13 -27.69 1.14
C PHE A 242 13.76 -26.20 1.18
N HIS A 243 14.13 -25.53 2.28
CA HIS A 243 13.67 -24.19 2.64
C HIS A 243 13.75 -23.19 1.48
N ARG A 244 14.89 -23.13 0.78
CA ARG A 244 15.09 -22.22 -0.36
C ARG A 244 14.06 -22.46 -1.47
N THR A 245 13.88 -23.72 -1.87
CA THR A 245 12.97 -24.10 -2.96
C THR A 245 11.52 -23.87 -2.56
N PHE A 246 11.12 -24.37 -1.40
CA PHE A 246 9.73 -24.24 -0.90
C PHE A 246 9.34 -22.78 -0.66
N ARG A 247 10.26 -21.96 -0.14
CA ARG A 247 10.04 -20.52 -0.02
C ARG A 247 9.76 -19.86 -1.37
N LEU A 248 10.52 -20.18 -2.41
CA LEU A 248 10.34 -19.58 -3.74
C LEU A 248 9.05 -20.06 -4.40
N VAL A 249 8.71 -21.34 -4.28
CA VAL A 249 7.48 -21.90 -4.85
C VAL A 249 6.26 -21.28 -4.17
N ALA A 250 6.24 -21.21 -2.84
CA ALA A 250 5.15 -20.57 -2.10
C ALA A 250 5.05 -19.07 -2.41
N LEU A 251 6.18 -18.35 -2.44
CA LEU A 251 6.22 -16.95 -2.85
C LEU A 251 5.67 -16.75 -4.26
N GLY A 252 6.12 -17.54 -5.24
CA GLY A 252 5.63 -17.49 -6.60
C GLY A 252 4.12 -17.77 -6.69
N GLY A 253 3.63 -18.75 -5.93
CA GLY A 253 2.21 -19.06 -5.81
C GLY A 253 1.39 -17.88 -5.28
N PHE A 254 1.81 -17.26 -4.18
CA PHE A 254 1.11 -16.10 -3.62
C PHE A 254 1.17 -14.88 -4.54
N ILE A 255 2.30 -14.63 -5.20
CA ILE A 255 2.39 -13.54 -6.19
C ILE A 255 1.44 -13.82 -7.37
N ALA A 256 1.40 -15.05 -7.89
CA ALA A 256 0.48 -15.44 -8.95
C ALA A 256 -0.99 -15.31 -8.54
N LEU A 257 -1.35 -15.73 -7.32
CA LEU A 257 -2.68 -15.55 -6.73
C LEU A 257 -3.08 -14.07 -6.74
N ASN A 258 -2.26 -13.20 -6.19
CA ASN A 258 -2.57 -11.77 -6.10
C ASN A 258 -2.60 -11.09 -7.48
N LEU A 259 -1.74 -11.49 -8.42
CA LEU A 259 -1.84 -11.01 -9.81
C LEU A 259 -3.14 -11.47 -10.47
N GLY A 260 -3.56 -12.71 -10.24
CA GLY A 260 -4.85 -13.23 -10.69
C GLY A 260 -6.02 -12.42 -10.13
N LEU A 261 -6.01 -12.13 -8.82
CA LEU A 261 -7.00 -11.25 -8.18
C LEU A 261 -6.98 -9.85 -8.78
N PHE A 262 -5.81 -9.27 -9.02
CA PHE A 262 -5.67 -7.94 -9.63
C PHE A 262 -6.25 -7.88 -11.04
N LEU A 263 -6.03 -8.92 -11.85
CA LEU A 263 -6.53 -8.98 -13.23
C LEU A 263 -8.04 -9.25 -13.29
N CYS A 264 -8.60 -10.00 -12.34
CA CYS A 264 -9.97 -10.46 -12.39
C CYS A 264 -10.96 -9.62 -11.57
N LEU A 265 -10.49 -8.99 -10.48
CA LEU A 265 -11.35 -8.42 -9.46
C LEU A 265 -10.92 -6.99 -9.05
N GLU A 266 -11.90 -6.10 -9.07
CA GLU A 266 -11.82 -4.69 -8.67
C GLU A 266 -11.82 -4.56 -7.13
N MET A 267 -10.69 -4.90 -6.49
CA MET A 267 -10.51 -4.85 -5.02
C MET A 267 -9.68 -3.65 -4.53
N GLY A 268 -9.54 -2.62 -5.35
CA GLY A 268 -8.68 -1.48 -5.04
C GLY A 268 -7.22 -1.90 -4.83
N LEU A 269 -6.60 -1.42 -3.73
CA LEU A 269 -5.17 -1.65 -3.47
C LEU A 269 -4.85 -3.04 -2.87
N TYR A 270 -5.84 -3.87 -2.54
CA TYR A 270 -5.62 -5.14 -1.83
C TYR A 270 -4.53 -6.02 -2.46
N PRO A 271 -4.58 -6.34 -3.78
CA PRO A 271 -3.59 -7.22 -4.37
C PRO A 271 -2.17 -6.65 -4.31
N LEU A 272 -2.01 -5.32 -4.42
CA LEU A 272 -0.71 -4.67 -4.37
C LEU A 272 -0.13 -4.66 -2.95
N VAL A 273 -0.97 -4.42 -1.94
CA VAL A 273 -0.57 -4.51 -0.53
C VAL A 273 -0.17 -5.95 -0.17
N ALA A 274 -0.93 -6.94 -0.64
CA ALA A 274 -0.63 -8.35 -0.43
C ALA A 274 0.66 -8.78 -1.16
N ILE A 275 0.90 -8.32 -2.39
CA ILE A 275 2.17 -8.52 -3.10
C ILE A 275 3.33 -7.93 -2.29
N LEU A 276 3.20 -6.70 -1.80
CA LEU A 276 4.23 -6.06 -0.98
C LEU A 276 4.54 -6.87 0.28
N MET A 277 3.53 -7.39 0.97
CA MET A 277 3.70 -8.28 2.12
C MET A 277 4.51 -9.52 1.72
N ASN A 278 4.13 -10.18 0.63
CA ASN A 278 4.80 -11.40 0.17
C ASN A 278 6.25 -11.14 -0.27
N LEU A 279 6.56 -9.98 -0.85
CA LEU A 279 7.92 -9.61 -1.24
C LEU A 279 8.89 -9.53 -0.05
N VAL A 280 8.41 -9.45 1.19
CA VAL A 280 9.25 -9.53 2.40
C VAL A 280 9.96 -10.89 2.52
N PHE A 281 9.41 -11.94 1.90
CA PHE A 281 10.02 -13.28 1.85
C PHE A 281 11.13 -13.41 0.80
N LEU A 282 11.45 -12.35 0.05
CA LEU A 282 12.49 -12.38 -0.96
C LEU A 282 13.86 -12.66 -0.32
N PRO A 283 14.54 -13.77 -0.68
CA PRO A 283 15.76 -14.20 -0.02
C PRO A 283 16.98 -13.39 -0.48
N GLY A 284 17.96 -13.24 0.42
CA GLY A 284 19.18 -12.44 0.17
C GLY A 284 20.00 -12.88 -1.05
N TRP A 285 20.07 -14.18 -1.32
CA TRP A 285 20.82 -14.70 -2.48
C TRP A 285 20.29 -14.21 -3.82
N MET A 286 19.00 -13.85 -3.92
CA MET A 286 18.43 -13.27 -5.15
C MET A 286 18.99 -11.88 -5.41
N TRP A 287 19.18 -11.09 -4.34
CA TRP A 287 19.84 -9.80 -4.44
C TRP A 287 21.32 -9.93 -4.77
N ASP A 288 21.99 -10.97 -4.26
CA ASP A 288 23.40 -11.24 -4.59
C ASP A 288 23.54 -11.66 -6.06
N TRP A 289 22.63 -12.52 -6.55
CA TRP A 289 22.53 -12.91 -7.94
C TRP A 289 22.25 -11.72 -8.87
N LEU A 290 21.29 -10.86 -8.48
CA LEU A 290 20.97 -9.65 -9.24
C LEU A 290 22.16 -8.70 -9.25
N GLY A 291 22.81 -8.49 -8.10
CA GLY A 291 24.01 -7.69 -7.98
C GLY A 291 25.13 -8.18 -8.88
N ALA A 292 25.41 -9.49 -8.88
CA ALA A 292 26.46 -10.09 -9.71
C ALA A 292 26.21 -9.89 -11.22
N LYS A 293 24.95 -9.94 -11.67
CA LYS A 293 24.60 -9.69 -13.07
C LYS A 293 24.75 -8.23 -13.48
N VAL A 294 24.53 -7.30 -12.56
CA VAL A 294 24.58 -5.87 -12.88
C VAL A 294 25.96 -5.24 -12.61
N ARG A 295 26.81 -5.90 -11.80
CA ARG A 295 28.19 -5.48 -11.50
C ARG A 295 29.14 -5.45 -12.72
N ILE A 296 28.69 -5.87 -13.91
CA ILE A 296 29.53 -6.05 -15.11
C ILE A 296 29.99 -4.72 -15.75
N VAL A 297 29.47 -3.55 -15.34
CA VAL A 297 29.87 -2.25 -15.92
C VAL A 297 30.50 -1.33 -14.84
N ALA A 298 31.84 -1.34 -14.74
CA ALA A 298 32.68 -0.24 -14.24
C ALA A 298 32.64 0.17 -12.73
N GLN A 299 32.34 -0.72 -11.77
CA GLN A 299 32.26 -0.31 -10.34
C GLN A 299 33.59 -0.42 -9.55
N ASP A 300 34.42 -1.43 -9.82
CA ASP A 300 35.60 -1.72 -8.96
C ASP A 300 36.72 -0.67 -9.10
N SER A 301 36.70 0.15 -10.16
CA SER A 301 37.68 1.20 -10.45
C SER A 301 37.13 2.62 -10.25
N LEU A 302 35.85 2.76 -9.87
CA LEU A 302 35.19 4.05 -9.73
C LEU A 302 35.53 4.70 -8.37
N VAL A 303 36.13 5.89 -8.42
CA VAL A 303 36.48 6.68 -7.23
C VAL A 303 35.84 8.07 -7.34
N ILE A 304 35.17 8.49 -6.26
CA ILE A 304 34.62 9.83 -6.12
C ILE A 304 35.52 10.64 -5.19
N TYR A 305 36.09 11.71 -5.72
CA TYR A 305 36.88 12.68 -4.98
C TYR A 305 36.06 13.92 -4.63
N TYR A 306 36.05 14.28 -3.35
CA TYR A 306 35.35 15.46 -2.84
C TYR A 306 36.29 16.39 -2.08
N ASP A 307 35.90 17.65 -1.92
CA ASP A 307 36.70 18.65 -1.22
C ASP A 307 36.83 18.34 0.30
N GLU A 308 38.05 18.18 0.81
CA GLU A 308 38.33 17.92 2.22
C GLU A 308 37.73 19.02 3.12
N GLY A 309 37.13 18.62 4.25
CA GLY A 309 36.44 19.55 5.15
C GLY A 309 35.04 19.98 4.66
N CYS A 310 34.67 19.74 3.40
CA CYS A 310 33.31 20.00 2.92
C CYS A 310 32.32 18.90 3.33
N ALA A 311 31.73 19.02 4.53
CA ALA A 311 30.75 18.06 5.04
C ALA A 311 29.52 17.90 4.12
N PHE A 312 29.09 18.98 3.45
CA PHE A 312 28.02 18.92 2.45
C PHE A 312 28.40 18.05 1.26
N CYS A 313 29.59 18.25 0.70
CA CYS A 313 30.10 17.51 -0.46
C CYS A 313 30.17 16.02 -0.14
N HIS A 314 30.71 15.66 1.04
CA HIS A 314 30.76 14.27 1.48
C HIS A 314 29.34 13.65 1.63
N LYS A 315 28.38 14.37 2.25
CA LYS A 315 26.98 13.88 2.34
C LYS A 315 26.38 13.66 0.96
N THR A 316 26.59 14.59 0.03
CA THR A 316 26.08 14.48 -1.34
C THR A 316 26.65 13.26 -2.04
N CYS A 317 27.96 13.02 -1.96
CA CYS A 317 28.59 11.82 -2.54
C CYS A 317 27.97 10.54 -1.98
N ARG A 318 27.77 10.45 -0.66
CA ARG A 318 27.14 9.28 -0.02
C ARG A 318 25.67 9.10 -0.38
N LEU A 319 24.92 10.20 -0.51
CA LEU A 319 23.53 10.15 -0.97
C LEU A 319 23.45 9.64 -2.41
N LEU A 320 24.30 10.16 -3.29
CA LEU A 320 24.38 9.72 -4.69
C LEU A 320 24.71 8.23 -4.77
N THR A 321 25.77 7.75 -4.12
CA THR A 321 26.11 6.31 -4.16
C THR A 321 25.04 5.43 -3.53
N THR A 322 24.37 5.90 -2.48
CA THR A 322 23.28 5.15 -1.83
C THR A 322 22.05 5.01 -2.73
N PHE A 323 21.59 6.09 -3.36
CA PHE A 323 20.39 6.07 -4.20
C PHE A 323 20.63 5.57 -5.61
N LEU A 324 21.86 5.72 -6.14
CA LEU A 324 22.26 5.13 -7.41
C LEU A 324 22.63 3.64 -7.28
N ILE A 325 22.60 3.07 -6.07
CA ILE A 325 22.89 1.65 -5.81
C ILE A 325 24.34 1.31 -6.26
N LEU A 326 25.29 2.11 -5.79
CA LEU A 326 26.72 2.00 -6.07
C LEU A 326 27.48 1.69 -4.77
N PRO A 327 27.33 0.48 -4.19
CA PRO A 327 27.81 0.17 -2.84
C PRO A 327 29.34 0.08 -2.72
N ASP A 328 30.03 -0.24 -3.81
CA ASP A 328 31.48 -0.53 -3.81
C ASP A 328 32.32 0.67 -4.25
N VAL A 329 31.69 1.82 -4.51
CA VAL A 329 32.39 3.04 -4.94
C VAL A 329 33.13 3.66 -3.76
N SER A 330 34.43 3.88 -3.96
CA SER A 330 35.30 4.53 -3.00
C SER A 330 35.05 6.05 -2.98
N ILE A 331 34.84 6.62 -1.80
CA ILE A 331 34.67 8.08 -1.61
C ILE A 331 35.85 8.58 -0.80
N GLN A 332 36.68 9.44 -1.40
CA GLN A 332 37.94 9.92 -0.81
C GLN A 332 38.04 11.45 -0.89
N PRO A 333 38.75 12.11 0.04
CA PRO A 333 39.11 13.51 -0.13
C PRO A 333 39.98 13.69 -1.37
N ALA A 334 39.74 14.70 -2.21
CA ALA A 334 40.53 14.94 -3.41
C ALA A 334 42.00 15.20 -3.09
N GLN A 335 42.29 15.74 -1.91
CA GLN A 335 43.63 16.04 -1.41
C GLN A 335 44.50 14.79 -1.18
N THR A 336 43.92 13.59 -1.17
CA THR A 336 44.70 12.34 -1.10
C THR A 336 45.26 11.89 -2.46
N ASP A 337 44.83 12.51 -3.56
CA ASP A 337 45.31 12.22 -4.92
C ASP A 337 45.77 13.52 -5.63
N PRO A 338 47.05 13.61 -6.08
CA PRO A 338 47.57 14.83 -6.68
C PRO A 338 46.82 15.31 -7.93
N LYS A 339 46.32 14.38 -8.76
CA LYS A 339 45.60 14.70 -10.00
C LYS A 339 44.21 15.24 -9.68
N ALA A 340 43.47 14.55 -8.80
CA ALA A 340 42.15 14.94 -8.38
C ALA A 340 42.15 16.29 -7.62
N ALA A 341 43.17 16.54 -6.78
CA ALA A 341 43.33 17.82 -6.08
C ALA A 341 43.45 19.01 -7.05
N VAL A 342 44.25 18.87 -8.11
CA VAL A 342 44.42 19.91 -9.14
C VAL A 342 43.13 20.10 -9.93
N LEU A 343 42.51 19.02 -10.39
CA LEU A 343 41.26 19.08 -11.16
C LEU A 343 40.13 19.74 -10.34
N LEU A 344 40.00 19.40 -9.06
CA LEU A 344 39.01 19.99 -8.17
C LEU A 344 39.26 21.49 -7.96
N ALA A 345 40.52 21.88 -7.71
CA ALA A 345 40.88 23.27 -7.44
C ALA A 345 40.66 24.17 -8.66
N VAL A 346 41.06 23.71 -9.86
CA VAL A 346 40.94 24.47 -11.12
C VAL A 346 39.47 24.65 -11.53
N ASN A 347 38.66 23.60 -11.38
CA ASN A 347 37.29 23.60 -11.87
C ASN A 347 36.24 23.90 -10.78
N ASN A 348 36.67 24.12 -9.53
CA ASN A 348 35.81 24.27 -8.35
C ASN A 348 34.73 23.16 -8.25
N SER A 349 35.14 21.93 -8.55
CA SER A 349 34.24 20.81 -8.84
C SER A 349 34.68 19.53 -8.15
N TRP A 350 33.76 18.62 -7.88
CA TRP A 350 34.10 17.25 -7.53
C TRP A 350 34.61 16.46 -8.74
N VAL A 351 35.37 15.38 -8.50
CA VAL A 351 35.97 14.55 -9.56
C VAL A 351 35.47 13.12 -9.42
N VAL A 352 35.02 12.53 -10.52
CA VAL A 352 34.71 11.10 -10.61
C VAL A 352 35.70 10.49 -11.59
N SER A 353 36.45 9.48 -11.14
CA SER A 353 37.46 8.79 -11.94
C SER A 353 37.06 7.33 -12.10
N ASP A 354 37.09 6.79 -13.31
CA ASP A 354 36.66 5.41 -13.62
C ASP A 354 37.82 4.41 -13.69
N GLY A 355 39.04 4.82 -13.36
CA GLY A 355 40.27 4.03 -13.42
C GLY A 355 40.77 3.70 -14.82
N GLY A 356 40.02 4.07 -15.88
CA GLY A 356 40.58 4.41 -17.18
C GLY A 356 41.12 5.85 -17.17
N GLU A 357 41.55 6.39 -18.30
CA GLU A 357 42.11 7.76 -18.35
C GLU A 357 41.06 8.88 -18.17
N GLY A 358 39.78 8.56 -18.02
CA GLY A 358 38.67 9.53 -17.97
C GLY A 358 38.39 10.08 -16.57
N ASP A 359 38.58 11.39 -16.40
CA ASP A 359 38.10 12.13 -15.23
C ASP A 359 36.90 12.99 -15.62
N TYR A 360 35.80 12.82 -14.89
CA TYR A 360 34.55 13.53 -15.13
C TYR A 360 34.35 14.60 -14.06
N LEU A 361 33.87 15.77 -14.48
CA LEU A 361 33.69 16.96 -13.64
C LEU A 361 32.24 17.47 -13.70
N GLU A 362 31.87 18.26 -12.71
CA GLU A 362 30.61 19.02 -12.67
C GLU A 362 29.36 18.15 -12.89
N TRP A 363 28.56 18.47 -13.90
CA TRP A 363 27.36 17.72 -14.28
C TRP A 363 27.71 16.43 -15.04
N ASP A 364 28.80 16.42 -15.81
CA ASP A 364 29.24 15.22 -16.53
C ASP A 364 29.64 14.11 -15.55
N ALA A 365 30.19 14.47 -14.37
CA ALA A 365 30.39 13.54 -13.26
C ALA A 365 29.07 12.91 -12.75
N VAL A 366 27.99 13.71 -12.64
CA VAL A 366 26.66 13.19 -12.25
C VAL A 366 26.15 12.23 -13.33
N LEU A 367 26.22 12.62 -14.60
CA LEU A 367 25.79 11.80 -15.72
C LEU A 367 26.53 10.45 -15.76
N HIS A 368 27.84 10.47 -15.51
CA HIS A 368 28.65 9.26 -15.46
C HIS A 368 28.24 8.36 -14.28
N LEU A 369 28.05 8.89 -13.06
CA LEU A 369 27.55 8.06 -11.96
C LEU A 369 26.16 7.47 -12.23
N VAL A 370 25.27 8.24 -12.85
CA VAL A 370 23.94 7.75 -13.24
C VAL A 370 24.06 6.66 -14.30
N SER A 371 24.97 6.78 -15.26
CA SER A 371 25.19 5.76 -16.31
C SER A 371 25.76 4.46 -15.75
N CYS A 372 26.54 4.53 -14.67
CA CYS A 372 27.03 3.36 -13.91
C CYS A 372 25.96 2.72 -13.00
N SER A 373 24.79 3.36 -12.81
CA SER A 373 23.77 2.84 -11.91
C SER A 373 23.09 1.60 -12.48
N PRO A 374 22.94 0.51 -11.71
CA PRO A 374 22.25 -0.71 -12.14
C PRO A 374 20.81 -0.47 -12.59
N LEU A 375 20.14 0.50 -11.97
CA LEU A 375 18.72 0.77 -12.19
C LEU A 375 18.49 2.03 -13.02
N PHE A 376 19.35 3.05 -12.84
CA PHE A 376 19.12 4.38 -13.40
C PHE A 376 19.97 4.68 -14.64
N TRP A 377 20.76 3.74 -15.17
CA TRP A 377 21.55 3.96 -16.38
C TRP A 377 20.78 4.51 -17.60
N PRO A 378 19.49 4.15 -17.87
CA PRO A 378 18.79 4.73 -19.02
C PRO A 378 18.51 6.23 -18.81
N LEU A 379 18.37 6.67 -17.55
CA LEU A 379 18.12 8.06 -17.21
C LEU A 379 19.32 8.95 -17.58
N ALA A 380 20.55 8.43 -17.54
CA ALA A 380 21.72 9.17 -17.99
C ALA A 380 21.60 9.59 -19.46
N ARG A 381 21.08 8.72 -20.32
CA ARG A 381 20.85 9.06 -21.75
C ARG A 381 19.84 10.18 -21.89
N ILE A 382 18.74 10.13 -21.14
CA ILE A 382 17.71 11.17 -21.14
C ILE A 382 18.29 12.49 -20.60
N MET A 383 19.03 12.46 -19.49
CA MET A 383 19.66 13.63 -18.89
C MET A 383 20.78 14.24 -19.75
N SER A 384 21.34 13.48 -20.69
CA SER A 384 22.33 13.96 -21.66
C SER A 384 21.73 14.75 -22.83
N LEU A 385 20.40 14.71 -23.00
CA LEU A 385 19.71 15.53 -24.02
C LEU A 385 19.89 17.01 -23.70
N GLN A 386 20.27 17.81 -24.70
CA GLN A 386 20.60 19.24 -24.60
C GLN A 386 19.72 20.08 -23.64
N PRO A 387 18.37 20.05 -23.72
CA PRO A 387 17.55 20.86 -22.80
C PRO A 387 17.70 20.44 -21.34
N LEU A 388 17.81 19.13 -21.06
CA LEU A 388 17.99 18.60 -19.72
C LEU A 388 19.43 18.74 -19.23
N LYS A 389 20.42 18.58 -20.11
CA LYS A 389 21.84 18.80 -19.79
C LYS A 389 22.06 20.25 -19.36
N SER A 390 21.57 21.22 -20.12
CA SER A 390 21.69 22.65 -19.79
C SER A 390 20.98 22.99 -18.47
N LEU A 391 19.81 22.39 -18.21
CA LEU A 391 19.11 22.56 -16.92
C LEU A 391 19.93 22.00 -15.76
N GLY A 392 20.53 20.83 -15.95
CA GLY A 392 21.40 20.16 -14.97
C GLY A 392 22.66 20.96 -14.66
N GLU A 393 23.33 21.48 -15.68
CA GLU A 393 24.49 22.39 -15.52
C GLU A 393 24.11 23.65 -14.73
N ARG A 394 22.98 24.29 -15.05
CA ARG A 394 22.47 25.45 -14.29
C ARG A 394 22.20 25.10 -12.84
N PHE A 395 21.61 23.93 -12.59
CA PHE A 395 21.38 23.43 -11.23
C PHE A 395 22.68 23.17 -10.48
N TYR A 396 23.67 22.54 -11.11
CA TYR A 396 24.98 22.31 -10.53
C TYR A 396 25.68 23.63 -10.16
N GLN A 397 25.66 24.60 -11.08
CA GLN A 397 26.23 25.94 -10.85
C GLN A 397 25.51 26.67 -9.70
N LEU A 398 24.19 26.49 -9.55
CA LEU A 398 23.45 27.01 -8.38
C LEU A 398 23.93 26.36 -7.08
N VAL A 399 24.15 25.04 -7.06
CA VAL A 399 24.67 24.29 -5.90
C VAL A 399 26.07 24.78 -5.52
N VAL A 400 26.96 24.96 -6.50
CA VAL A 400 28.32 25.50 -6.27
C VAL A 400 28.25 26.90 -5.66
N ARG A 401 27.45 27.81 -6.24
CA ARG A 401 27.27 29.19 -5.73
C ARG A 401 26.70 29.24 -4.32
N LYS A 402 25.81 28.29 -3.98
CA LYS A 402 25.14 28.22 -2.66
C LYS A 402 25.79 27.21 -1.71
N ARG A 403 26.95 26.64 -2.03
CA ARG A 403 27.64 25.60 -1.24
C ARG A 403 27.77 25.96 0.25
N PRO A 404 28.15 27.20 0.66
CA PRO A 404 28.24 27.55 2.09
C PRO A 404 26.89 27.53 2.81
N LEU A 405 25.83 28.02 2.16
CA LEU A 405 24.48 28.04 2.70
C LEU A 405 23.91 26.61 2.82
N LEU A 406 24.11 25.78 1.79
CA LEU A 406 23.76 24.37 1.80
C LEU A 406 24.54 23.59 2.86
N GLY A 407 25.81 23.95 3.09
CA GLY A 407 26.62 23.44 4.20
C GLY A 407 25.98 23.66 5.56
N ARG A 408 25.59 24.91 5.86
CA ARG A 408 24.90 25.26 7.12
C ARG A 408 23.53 24.57 7.24
N ALA A 409 22.74 24.59 6.17
CA ALA A 409 21.40 23.99 6.17
C ALA A 409 21.47 22.47 6.38
N THR A 410 22.34 21.76 5.66
CA THR A 410 22.49 20.30 5.80
C THR A 410 23.18 19.88 7.09
N ALA A 411 23.95 20.75 7.74
CA ALA A 411 24.47 20.49 9.08
C ALA A 411 23.33 20.34 10.10
N VAL A 412 22.27 21.16 9.98
CA VAL A 412 21.09 21.14 10.87
C VAL A 412 20.06 20.10 10.43
N ALA A 413 19.71 20.07 9.15
CA ALA A 413 18.65 19.20 8.63
C ALA A 413 19.07 17.73 8.48
N LEU A 414 20.34 17.50 8.11
CA LEU A 414 20.91 16.18 7.83
C LEU A 414 22.16 15.92 8.69
N PRO A 415 22.08 15.98 10.03
CA PRO A 415 23.24 15.71 10.88
C PRO A 415 23.69 14.26 10.69
N TRP A 416 25.00 14.03 10.76
CA TRP A 416 25.55 12.68 10.76
C TRP A 416 24.96 11.88 11.92
N ARG A 417 24.48 10.66 11.64
CA ARG A 417 23.79 9.85 12.64
C ARG A 417 23.97 8.36 12.35
N PRO A 418 24.19 7.52 13.37
CA PRO A 418 24.23 6.08 13.16
C PRO A 418 22.82 5.56 12.82
N ALA A 419 22.70 4.69 11.83
CA ALA A 419 21.45 4.00 11.55
C ALA A 419 21.14 3.02 12.70
N ARG A 420 19.97 3.12 13.33
CA ARG A 420 19.58 2.18 14.40
C ARG A 420 19.21 0.83 13.76
N MET A 421 20.17 -0.09 13.71
CA MET A 421 20.03 -1.39 13.04
C MET A 421 19.78 -2.56 13.97
N ARG A 422 20.10 -2.45 15.26
CA ARG A 422 19.78 -3.46 16.27
C ARG A 422 18.54 -3.06 17.05
N SER A 423 17.60 -3.98 17.18
CA SER A 423 16.47 -3.87 18.09
C SER A 423 16.93 -4.08 19.54
N GLY A 424 16.57 -3.15 20.43
CA GLY A 424 16.77 -3.32 21.87
C GLY A 424 15.81 -4.35 22.47
N LEU A 425 16.03 -4.74 23.72
CA LEU A 425 15.19 -5.71 24.43
C LEU A 425 13.70 -5.31 24.44
N VAL A 426 13.41 -4.04 24.71
CA VAL A 426 12.04 -3.49 24.70
C VAL A 426 11.35 -3.73 23.36
N ASN A 427 12.04 -3.54 22.23
CA ASN A 427 11.46 -3.81 20.92
C ASN A 427 11.12 -5.29 20.74
N HIS A 428 11.98 -6.19 21.22
CA HIS A 428 11.72 -7.63 21.12
C HIS A 428 10.52 -8.06 21.96
N VAL A 429 10.47 -7.58 23.21
CA VAL A 429 9.36 -7.88 24.13
C VAL A 429 8.05 -7.35 23.57
N LEU A 430 8.00 -6.08 23.15
CA LEU A 430 6.80 -5.49 22.55
C LEU A 430 6.36 -6.22 21.28
N ALA A 431 7.28 -6.50 20.35
CA ALA A 431 6.94 -7.24 19.14
C ALA A 431 6.39 -8.65 19.45
N GLY A 432 6.95 -9.33 20.46
CA GLY A 432 6.46 -10.63 20.91
C GLY A 432 5.08 -10.56 21.54
N ILE A 433 4.81 -9.56 22.39
CA ILE A 433 3.49 -9.34 23.00
C ILE A 433 2.45 -9.06 21.91
N PHE A 434 2.73 -8.15 20.99
CA PHE A 434 1.81 -7.84 19.90
C PHE A 434 1.60 -9.04 18.98
N LEU A 435 2.63 -9.85 18.74
CA LEU A 435 2.51 -11.06 17.92
C LEU A 435 1.57 -12.07 18.60
N ALA A 436 1.75 -12.30 19.90
CA ALA A 436 0.88 -13.16 20.68
C ALA A 436 -0.56 -12.63 20.67
N PHE A 437 -0.74 -11.31 20.82
CA PHE A 437 -2.04 -10.66 20.80
C PHE A 437 -2.77 -10.84 19.46
N VAL A 438 -2.14 -10.51 18.32
CA VAL A 438 -2.78 -10.68 17.01
C VAL A 438 -2.99 -12.15 16.66
N THR A 439 -2.10 -13.05 17.10
CA THR A 439 -2.27 -14.49 16.89
C THR A 439 -3.47 -15.01 17.67
N PHE A 440 -3.59 -14.64 18.95
CA PHE A 440 -4.76 -14.96 19.77
C PHE A 440 -6.04 -14.45 19.11
N GLN A 441 -6.03 -13.21 18.60
CA GLN A 441 -7.19 -12.67 17.90
C GLN A 441 -7.59 -13.50 16.68
N ASN A 442 -6.65 -13.89 15.83
CA ASN A 442 -6.94 -14.75 14.68
C ASN A 442 -7.64 -16.06 15.09
N PHE A 443 -7.21 -16.70 16.18
CA PHE A 443 -7.90 -17.88 16.72
C PHE A 443 -9.33 -17.56 17.18
N THR A 444 -9.55 -16.43 17.87
CA THR A 444 -10.90 -16.02 18.31
C THR A 444 -11.87 -15.74 17.15
N THR A 445 -11.37 -15.57 15.92
CA THR A 445 -12.23 -15.41 14.73
C THR A 445 -12.71 -16.73 14.13
N LEU A 446 -12.09 -17.86 14.50
CA LEU A 446 -12.45 -19.16 13.94
C LEU A 446 -13.77 -19.68 14.54
N PRO A 447 -14.68 -20.22 13.71
CA PRO A 447 -15.88 -20.89 14.19
C PRO A 447 -15.51 -22.03 15.16
N GLY A 448 -16.18 -22.07 16.31
CA GLY A 448 -15.98 -23.13 17.32
C GLY A 448 -14.76 -22.94 18.25
N PHE A 449 -13.97 -21.88 18.11
CA PHE A 449 -12.94 -21.58 19.10
C PHE A 449 -13.57 -21.18 20.45
N PRO A 450 -13.19 -21.79 21.59
CA PRO A 450 -13.95 -21.67 22.84
C PRO A 450 -13.76 -20.32 23.55
N LEU A 451 -12.68 -19.59 23.25
CA LEU A 451 -12.37 -18.32 23.90
C LEU A 451 -12.84 -17.15 23.02
N ARG A 452 -13.39 -16.13 23.68
CA ARG A 452 -13.71 -14.84 23.06
C ARG A 452 -12.79 -13.77 23.61
N MET A 453 -12.56 -12.74 22.80
CA MET A 453 -11.81 -11.57 23.24
C MET A 453 -12.67 -10.74 24.21
N SER A 454 -12.12 -10.31 25.34
CA SER A 454 -12.83 -9.45 26.29
C SER A 454 -13.10 -8.06 25.70
N ASP A 455 -14.02 -7.31 26.31
CA ASP A 455 -14.35 -5.95 25.86
C ASP A 455 -13.14 -5.01 25.94
N ASP A 456 -12.32 -5.12 26.98
CA ASP A 456 -11.08 -4.33 27.13
C ASP A 456 -10.07 -4.65 26.02
N LEU A 457 -9.87 -5.93 25.70
CA LEU A 457 -8.98 -6.34 24.61
C LEU A 457 -9.56 -5.92 23.25
N THR A 458 -10.89 -5.89 23.11
CA THR A 458 -11.58 -5.37 21.92
C THR A 458 -11.38 -3.87 21.77
N ALA A 459 -11.53 -3.08 22.82
CA ALA A 459 -11.27 -1.65 22.82
C ALA A 459 -9.79 -1.35 22.52
N PHE A 460 -8.87 -2.10 23.13
CA PHE A 460 -7.43 -1.98 22.85
C PHE A 460 -7.11 -2.28 21.39
N ARG A 461 -7.68 -3.37 20.85
CA ARG A 461 -7.53 -3.71 19.43
C ARG A 461 -7.96 -2.58 18.51
N GLN A 462 -9.11 -1.96 18.79
CA GLN A 462 -9.65 -0.86 17.98
C GLN A 462 -8.79 0.40 18.11
N THR A 463 -8.39 0.74 19.33
CA THR A 463 -7.50 1.88 19.62
C THR A 463 -6.18 1.78 18.87
N MET A 464 -5.64 0.56 18.77
CA MET A 464 -4.38 0.28 18.08
C MET A 464 -4.57 -0.13 16.61
N GLY A 465 -5.80 -0.16 16.08
CA GLY A 465 -6.06 -0.58 14.70
C GLY A 465 -5.45 -1.95 14.33
N LEU A 466 -5.48 -2.90 15.27
CA LEU A 466 -4.85 -4.22 15.11
C LEU A 466 -5.87 -5.30 14.70
N TYR A 467 -6.88 -4.94 13.92
CA TYR A 467 -7.97 -5.86 13.59
C TYR A 467 -7.50 -7.07 12.78
N GLN A 468 -7.69 -8.27 13.32
CA GLN A 468 -7.54 -9.53 12.61
C GLN A 468 -8.91 -10.14 12.30
N ASN A 469 -9.33 -10.09 11.04
CA ASN A 469 -10.46 -10.86 10.53
C ASN A 469 -10.36 -10.99 9.01
N TRP A 470 -10.13 -12.20 8.51
CA TRP A 470 -9.72 -12.46 7.12
C TRP A 470 -10.82 -13.16 6.33
N THR A 471 -12.01 -12.56 6.29
CA THR A 471 -13.23 -13.17 5.72
C THR A 471 -13.45 -12.92 4.23
N GLN A 472 -12.38 -12.60 3.49
CA GLN A 472 -12.51 -12.37 2.05
C GLN A 472 -12.99 -13.65 1.34
N PHE A 473 -14.23 -13.63 0.85
CA PHE A 473 -14.96 -14.77 0.28
C PHE A 473 -15.21 -15.94 1.25
N ALA A 474 -15.22 -15.67 2.55
CA ALA A 474 -15.50 -16.66 3.58
C ALA A 474 -16.82 -16.35 4.32
N PRO A 475 -17.57 -17.36 4.80
CA PRO A 475 -17.31 -18.80 4.62
C PRO A 475 -17.51 -19.26 3.17
N HIS A 476 -18.32 -18.53 2.42
CA HIS A 476 -18.48 -18.63 0.98
C HIS A 476 -18.52 -17.22 0.35
N PRO A 477 -18.29 -17.08 -0.97
CA PRO A 477 -18.54 -15.84 -1.68
C PRO A 477 -20.00 -15.40 -1.56
N LYS A 478 -20.26 -14.09 -1.69
CA LYS A 478 -21.62 -13.59 -1.86
C LYS A 478 -22.22 -14.14 -3.16
N MET A 479 -23.53 -14.32 -3.18
CA MET A 479 -24.29 -14.82 -4.35
C MET A 479 -25.19 -13.76 -4.96
N THR A 480 -25.06 -12.51 -4.54
CA THR A 480 -25.85 -11.40 -5.06
C THR A 480 -24.94 -10.32 -5.62
N SER A 481 -25.35 -9.80 -6.78
CA SER A 481 -24.73 -8.66 -7.44
C SER A 481 -25.72 -7.53 -7.49
N ALA A 482 -25.38 -6.41 -6.87
CA ALA A 482 -26.26 -5.25 -6.79
C ALA A 482 -25.68 -4.05 -7.54
N TRP A 483 -26.54 -3.23 -8.14
CA TRP A 483 -26.17 -1.91 -8.68
C TRP A 483 -27.25 -0.86 -8.42
N PRO A 484 -26.84 0.39 -8.15
CA PRO A 484 -27.77 1.46 -7.79
C PRO A 484 -28.54 1.98 -9.01
N VAL A 485 -29.81 2.29 -8.81
CA VAL A 485 -30.69 2.99 -9.75
C VAL A 485 -31.45 4.04 -8.93
N ILE A 486 -31.27 5.32 -9.22
CA ILE A 486 -31.88 6.40 -8.42
C ILE A 486 -32.79 7.25 -9.30
N LEU A 487 -34.09 7.05 -9.12
CA LEU A 487 -35.15 7.75 -9.84
C LEU A 487 -35.58 8.97 -9.03
N GLY A 488 -35.39 10.16 -9.58
CA GLY A 488 -35.80 11.41 -8.96
C GLY A 488 -36.77 12.22 -9.79
N GLU A 489 -37.49 13.10 -9.12
CA GLU A 489 -38.36 14.11 -9.70
C GLU A 489 -37.83 15.49 -9.29
N LEU A 490 -37.88 16.44 -10.22
CA LEU A 490 -37.53 17.84 -9.95
C LEU A 490 -38.77 18.63 -9.52
N THR A 491 -38.56 19.87 -9.05
CA THR A 491 -39.65 20.79 -8.70
C THR A 491 -40.56 21.17 -9.88
N ASP A 492 -40.09 21.03 -11.12
CA ASP A 492 -40.90 21.21 -12.34
C ASP A 492 -41.61 19.93 -12.82
N GLY A 493 -41.50 18.83 -12.06
CA GLY A 493 -42.07 17.52 -12.39
C GLY A 493 -41.24 16.68 -13.36
N ALA A 494 -40.08 17.18 -13.82
CA ALA A 494 -39.21 16.40 -14.71
C ALA A 494 -38.56 15.22 -13.98
N VAL A 495 -38.52 14.07 -14.63
CA VAL A 495 -37.90 12.85 -14.08
C VAL A 495 -36.43 12.76 -14.48
N VAL A 496 -35.57 12.42 -13.53
CA VAL A 496 -34.11 12.42 -13.68
C VAL A 496 -33.44 11.17 -13.09
N ASP A 497 -32.27 10.83 -13.64
CA ASP A 497 -31.34 9.84 -13.13
C ASP A 497 -30.38 10.56 -12.18
N VAL A 498 -30.69 10.48 -10.89
CA VAL A 498 -29.95 11.21 -9.84
C VAL A 498 -28.54 10.65 -9.70
N TYR A 499 -28.35 9.34 -9.88
CA TYR A 499 -27.06 8.68 -9.69
C TYR A 499 -26.04 9.09 -10.77
N ASN A 500 -26.45 9.03 -12.04
CA ASN A 500 -25.57 9.42 -13.15
C ASN A 500 -25.64 10.92 -13.48
N ARG A 501 -26.46 11.70 -12.77
CA ARG A 501 -26.71 13.12 -12.99
C ARG A 501 -27.17 13.44 -14.41
N ARG A 502 -28.20 12.74 -14.89
CA ARG A 502 -28.72 12.91 -16.26
C ARG A 502 -30.19 13.36 -16.24
N PRO A 503 -30.59 14.28 -17.13
CA PRO A 503 -31.97 14.76 -17.24
C PRO A 503 -32.84 13.77 -18.03
N LYS A 504 -32.84 12.50 -17.63
CA LYS A 504 -33.64 11.43 -18.23
C LYS A 504 -33.95 10.36 -17.18
N ILE A 505 -34.95 9.54 -17.45
CA ILE A 505 -35.25 8.36 -16.63
C ILE A 505 -34.01 7.44 -16.58
N PRO A 506 -33.65 6.90 -15.39
CA PRO A 506 -32.54 5.97 -15.26
C PRO A 506 -32.81 4.68 -16.04
N ASP A 507 -31.73 4.06 -16.51
CA ASP A 507 -31.80 2.76 -17.16
C ASP A 507 -31.95 1.66 -16.10
N TRP A 508 -32.93 0.78 -16.30
CA TRP A 508 -33.22 -0.35 -15.42
C TRP A 508 -32.57 -1.65 -15.92
N GLU A 509 -32.09 -1.67 -17.16
CA GLU A 509 -31.39 -2.81 -17.72
C GLU A 509 -30.03 -3.01 -17.05
N LYS A 510 -29.55 -4.25 -17.07
CA LYS A 510 -28.26 -4.60 -16.50
C LYS A 510 -27.13 -4.04 -17.37
N PRO A 511 -26.21 -3.24 -16.80
CA PRO A 511 -25.03 -2.79 -17.54
C PRO A 511 -24.13 -3.95 -17.94
N ALA A 512 -23.50 -3.85 -19.13
CA ALA A 512 -22.58 -4.88 -19.62
C ALA A 512 -21.40 -5.14 -18.67
N VAL A 513 -20.91 -4.09 -18.00
CA VAL A 513 -19.87 -4.17 -16.96
C VAL A 513 -20.35 -3.43 -15.72
N VAL A 514 -20.98 -4.16 -14.78
CA VAL A 514 -21.59 -3.57 -13.58
C VAL A 514 -20.56 -2.89 -12.68
N SER A 515 -19.33 -3.41 -12.59
CA SER A 515 -18.26 -2.82 -11.78
C SER A 515 -17.89 -1.39 -12.18
N ALA A 516 -18.14 -1.00 -13.45
CA ALA A 516 -17.90 0.33 -14.00
C ALA A 516 -19.02 1.34 -13.67
N VAL A 517 -20.15 0.90 -13.12
CA VAL A 517 -21.22 1.78 -12.62
C VAL A 517 -20.75 2.60 -11.41
N TYR A 518 -19.81 2.05 -10.64
CA TYR A 518 -19.28 2.67 -9.45
C TYR A 518 -18.12 3.61 -9.81
N ALA A 519 -18.14 4.83 -9.27
CA ALA A 519 -17.10 5.83 -9.54
C ALA A 519 -15.69 5.34 -9.16
N ASN A 520 -15.57 4.61 -8.06
CA ASN A 520 -14.36 3.89 -7.65
C ASN A 520 -14.67 2.85 -6.56
N ASN A 521 -13.62 2.16 -6.10
CA ASN A 521 -13.73 1.11 -5.08
C ASN A 521 -14.31 1.59 -3.74
N ARG A 522 -14.09 2.84 -3.32
CA ARG A 522 -14.60 3.35 -2.04
C ARG A 522 -16.09 3.66 -2.11
N TRP A 523 -16.54 4.27 -3.20
CA TRP A 523 -17.98 4.41 -3.50
C TRP A 523 -18.68 3.06 -3.61
N ARG A 524 -18.02 2.07 -4.24
CA ARG A 524 -18.53 0.69 -4.29
C ARG A 524 -18.69 0.11 -2.90
N THR A 525 -17.66 0.18 -2.05
CA THR A 525 -17.74 -0.30 -0.66
C THR A 525 -18.88 0.37 0.10
N TYR A 526 -18.99 1.71 0.02
CA TYR A 526 -20.05 2.46 0.71
C TYR A 526 -21.45 2.01 0.28
N LEU A 527 -21.69 1.95 -1.03
CA LEU A 527 -22.99 1.60 -1.60
C LEU A 527 -23.34 0.13 -1.35
N SER A 528 -22.36 -0.78 -1.40
CA SER A 528 -22.56 -2.17 -1.00
C SER A 528 -22.93 -2.28 0.48
N ALA A 529 -22.25 -1.55 1.38
CA ALA A 529 -22.59 -1.56 2.80
C ALA A 529 -24.01 -1.01 3.06
N MET A 530 -24.40 0.05 2.35
CA MET A 530 -25.75 0.61 2.44
C MET A 530 -26.84 -0.38 1.96
N GLU A 531 -26.56 -1.14 0.90
CA GLU A 531 -27.46 -2.20 0.40
C GLU A 531 -27.53 -3.38 1.37
N ASP A 532 -26.39 -3.84 1.89
CA ASP A 532 -26.33 -4.93 2.88
C ASP A 532 -27.13 -4.58 4.16
N LEU A 533 -26.95 -3.37 4.71
CA LEU A 533 -27.65 -2.94 5.93
C LEU A 533 -29.15 -2.77 5.74
N SER A 534 -29.63 -2.63 4.50
CA SER A 534 -31.06 -2.51 4.24
C SER A 534 -31.85 -3.81 4.50
N TYR A 535 -31.16 -4.95 4.66
CA TYR A 535 -31.78 -6.21 5.09
C TYR A 535 -31.96 -6.33 6.61
N GLU A 536 -31.40 -5.41 7.41
CA GLU A 536 -31.48 -5.45 8.89
C GLU A 536 -32.64 -4.58 9.41
N ASP A 537 -33.20 -4.95 10.57
CA ASP A 537 -34.28 -4.20 11.22
C ASP A 537 -33.75 -2.89 11.85
N GLY A 538 -34.15 -1.73 11.30
CA GLY A 538 -33.74 -0.41 11.79
C GLY A 538 -33.69 0.65 10.67
N GLY A 539 -33.56 1.92 11.04
CA GLY A 539 -33.41 2.99 10.05
C GLY A 539 -32.05 2.93 9.33
N ASN A 540 -32.02 3.00 8.00
CA ASN A 540 -30.78 2.98 7.22
C ASN A 540 -30.09 4.36 7.26
N LEU A 541 -29.29 4.60 8.30
CA LEU A 541 -28.54 5.84 8.50
C LEU A 541 -27.61 6.17 7.32
N LEU A 542 -27.02 5.16 6.66
CA LEU A 542 -26.18 5.39 5.48
C LEU A 542 -27.01 5.89 4.30
N ALA A 543 -28.18 5.32 4.08
CA ALA A 543 -29.09 5.77 3.01
C ALA A 543 -29.61 7.19 3.27
N LEU A 544 -30.01 7.51 4.50
CA LEU A 544 -30.43 8.87 4.87
C LEU A 544 -29.33 9.90 4.58
N ASN A 545 -28.09 9.65 5.00
CA ASN A 545 -27.00 10.62 4.82
C ASN A 545 -26.57 10.72 3.35
N TYR A 546 -26.58 9.60 2.62
CA TYR A 546 -26.34 9.61 1.19
C TYR A 546 -27.43 10.39 0.45
N ALA A 547 -28.69 10.21 0.81
CA ALA A 547 -29.82 10.92 0.23
C ALA A 547 -29.71 12.44 0.47
N ARG A 548 -29.42 12.86 1.70
CA ARG A 548 -29.16 14.28 2.02
C ARG A 548 -27.97 14.85 1.23
N TYR A 549 -26.92 14.07 1.05
CA TYR A 549 -25.78 14.45 0.22
C TYR A 549 -26.19 14.64 -1.26
N LEU A 550 -27.00 13.75 -1.82
CA LEU A 550 -27.52 13.88 -3.18
C LEU A 550 -28.39 15.13 -3.35
N CYS A 551 -29.34 15.41 -2.44
CA CYS A 551 -30.13 16.66 -2.47
C CYS A 551 -29.22 17.89 -2.51
N ARG A 552 -28.31 18.01 -1.53
CA ARG A 552 -27.42 19.18 -1.43
C ARG A 552 -26.57 19.36 -2.68
N THR A 553 -25.97 18.27 -3.16
CA THR A 553 -25.04 18.35 -4.29
C THR A 553 -25.72 18.52 -5.64
N TRP A 554 -26.95 18.03 -5.81
CA TRP A 554 -27.78 18.35 -6.98
C TRP A 554 -28.18 19.82 -6.95
N ASN A 555 -28.84 20.24 -5.86
CA ASN A 555 -29.45 21.57 -5.75
C ASN A 555 -28.41 22.70 -5.74
N ALA A 556 -27.18 22.45 -5.29
CA ALA A 556 -26.08 23.42 -5.37
C ALA A 556 -25.70 23.81 -6.82
N THR A 557 -26.04 22.98 -7.81
CA THR A 557 -25.75 23.21 -9.23
C THR A 557 -27.00 23.31 -10.10
N ALA A 558 -28.18 23.16 -9.50
CA ALA A 558 -29.45 23.21 -10.20
C ALA A 558 -29.77 24.64 -10.65
N SER A 559 -30.42 24.77 -11.81
CA SER A 559 -31.06 26.02 -12.20
C SER A 559 -32.32 26.22 -11.36
N SER A 560 -32.71 27.47 -11.14
CA SER A 560 -33.94 27.80 -10.41
C SER A 560 -35.15 27.07 -11.01
N GLY A 561 -35.93 26.39 -10.17
CA GLY A 561 -37.09 25.60 -10.57
C GLY A 561 -36.77 24.19 -11.06
N LYS A 562 -35.49 23.78 -11.05
CA LYS A 562 -35.00 22.44 -11.39
C LYS A 562 -34.27 21.76 -10.24
N GLU A 563 -34.56 22.18 -9.02
CA GLU A 563 -34.09 21.54 -7.81
C GLU A 563 -34.71 20.14 -7.68
N LEU A 564 -33.96 19.20 -7.10
CA LEU A 564 -34.44 17.86 -6.79
C LEU A 564 -35.48 17.96 -5.67
N SER A 565 -36.70 17.44 -5.90
CA SER A 565 -37.81 17.48 -4.95
C SER A 565 -37.88 16.16 -4.17
N VAL A 566 -38.16 15.06 -4.84
CA VAL A 566 -38.27 13.72 -4.26
C VAL A 566 -37.51 12.71 -5.09
N PHE A 567 -36.98 11.66 -4.46
CA PHE A 567 -36.37 10.56 -5.18
C PHE A 567 -36.37 9.25 -4.38
N ASN A 568 -36.19 8.17 -5.13
CA ASN A 568 -36.13 6.82 -4.60
C ASN A 568 -34.79 6.18 -4.96
N ILE A 569 -34.09 5.66 -3.95
CA ILE A 569 -32.85 4.89 -4.10
C ILE A 569 -33.25 3.42 -4.25
N TYR A 570 -33.08 2.89 -5.45
CA TYR A 570 -33.22 1.47 -5.73
C TYR A 570 -31.86 0.80 -5.89
N PHE A 571 -31.82 -0.50 -5.62
CA PHE A 571 -30.79 -1.39 -6.13
C PHE A 571 -31.46 -2.49 -6.94
N ASN A 572 -30.93 -2.74 -8.13
CA ASN A 572 -31.23 -3.95 -8.87
C ASN A 572 -30.31 -5.03 -8.34
N VAL A 573 -30.90 -6.10 -7.80
CA VAL A 573 -30.18 -7.22 -7.18
C VAL A 573 -30.35 -8.44 -8.05
N GLU A 574 -29.24 -8.95 -8.57
CA GLU A 574 -29.17 -10.15 -9.36
C GLU A 574 -28.63 -11.30 -8.51
N ALA A 575 -29.40 -12.38 -8.40
CA ALA A 575 -28.95 -13.60 -7.71
C ALA A 575 -28.18 -14.52 -8.68
N SER A 576 -26.98 -14.92 -8.25
CA SER A 576 -26.18 -15.98 -8.85
C SER A 576 -26.69 -17.34 -8.39
N LEU A 577 -27.29 -18.09 -9.32
CA LEU A 577 -27.83 -19.41 -9.03
C LEU A 577 -26.81 -20.52 -9.36
N PRO A 578 -26.89 -21.69 -8.70
CA PRO A 578 -26.12 -22.87 -9.07
C PRO A 578 -26.39 -23.30 -10.52
N GLU A 579 -25.49 -24.12 -11.07
CA GLU A 579 -25.66 -24.80 -12.37
C GLU A 579 -25.88 -23.87 -13.58
N TYR A 580 -25.35 -22.64 -13.56
CA TYR A 580 -25.51 -21.69 -14.67
C TYR A 580 -26.97 -21.34 -15.00
N ARG A 581 -27.88 -21.49 -14.02
CA ARG A 581 -29.29 -21.14 -14.20
C ARG A 581 -29.46 -19.65 -14.50
N PRO A 582 -30.52 -19.28 -15.26
CA PRO A 582 -30.77 -17.90 -15.65
C PRO A 582 -30.94 -17.02 -14.41
N ARG A 583 -30.24 -15.88 -14.42
CA ARG A 583 -30.20 -14.96 -13.29
C ARG A 583 -31.50 -14.17 -13.20
N ILE A 584 -32.00 -13.98 -11.99
CA ILE A 584 -33.21 -13.20 -11.73
C ILE A 584 -32.80 -11.87 -11.13
N VAL A 585 -33.19 -10.78 -11.81
CA VAL A 585 -33.01 -9.41 -11.30
C VAL A 585 -34.27 -9.00 -10.55
N ARG A 586 -34.09 -8.50 -9.32
CA ARG A 586 -35.16 -7.92 -8.51
C ARG A 586 -34.83 -6.47 -8.21
N ASN A 587 -35.81 -5.60 -8.40
CA ASN A 587 -35.68 -4.19 -8.06
C ASN A 587 -36.04 -4.03 -6.59
N ARG A 588 -35.14 -3.45 -5.80
CA ARG A 588 -35.33 -3.26 -4.37
C ARG A 588 -35.28 -1.80 -4.01
N LEU A 589 -36.35 -1.28 -3.41
CA LEU A 589 -36.37 0.05 -2.83
C LEU A 589 -35.60 0.03 -1.50
N ILE A 590 -34.58 0.88 -1.39
CA ILE A 590 -33.77 1.02 -0.18
C ILE A 590 -34.21 2.23 0.64
N TRP A 591 -34.55 3.32 -0.04
CA TRP A 591 -34.86 4.59 0.62
C TRP A 591 -35.68 5.51 -0.28
N SER A 592 -36.68 6.17 0.31
CA SER A 592 -37.42 7.27 -0.31
C SER A 592 -37.08 8.56 0.42
N HIS A 593 -36.76 9.62 -0.32
CA HIS A 593 -36.34 10.89 0.26
C HIS A 593 -37.09 12.06 -0.34
N ASP A 594 -37.48 12.98 0.52
CA ASP A 594 -37.98 14.31 0.19
C ASP A 594 -36.91 15.33 0.57
N CYS A 595 -36.44 16.11 -0.42
CA CYS A 595 -35.42 17.14 -0.23
C CYS A 595 -35.96 18.41 0.42
N ALA A 596 -37.28 18.57 0.51
CA ALA A 596 -37.95 19.70 1.15
C ALA A 596 -38.33 19.44 2.63
N ALA A 597 -38.24 18.18 3.08
CA ALA A 597 -38.65 17.74 4.41
C ALA A 597 -37.60 17.91 5.52
#